data_AF-A0A9E3C109-F1
#
_entry.id   AF-A0A9E3C109-F1
#
_cell.length_a   1.000
_cell.length_b   1.000
_cell.length_c   1.000
_cell.angle_alpha   90.00
_cell.angle_beta   90.00
_cell.angle_gamma   90.00
#
_symmetry.space_group_name_H-M   'P 1'
#
loop_
_entity.id
_entity.type
_entity.pdbx_description
1 polymer ?
#
loop_
_entity_poly.entity_id
_entity_poly.type
_entity_poly.pdbx_seq_one_letter_code
_entity_poly.pdbx_strand_id
1 'polypeptide(L)'
;MRRFDPAGPVKGFYREEWNLGVVDQPAEDVVRRGIVGAIRWLPALRPWKMLADPWCHELPDERRVVLAERLDYWTGRGEIWAAVLGAGEDPTRARFAPWMRAACHLSYPVLGRDDAGALFLLVESWEARGLYLWRERPGAPGRLHGPVGPLVARPAIDATIWRAPDHWWLFCTFKDDAPNARLHLFH
;
A
#
# COMPACT_ATOMS: atom_id res chain seq x y z
N MET A 1 27.04 -4.11 -12.18
CA MET A 1 27.71 -4.88 -13.25
C MET A 1 28.77 -5.78 -12.61
N ARG A 2 28.53 -7.10 -12.50
CA ARG A 2 29.56 -8.08 -12.10
C ARG A 2 29.68 -9.13 -13.20
N ARG A 3 30.94 -9.46 -13.53
CA ARG A 3 31.35 -10.43 -14.57
C ARG A 3 30.99 -11.85 -14.15
N PHE A 4 30.55 -12.65 -15.12
CA PHE A 4 30.18 -14.05 -15.01
C PHE A 4 31.45 -14.93 -15.12
N ASP A 5 31.59 -15.92 -14.24
CA ASP A 5 32.64 -16.95 -14.20
C ASP A 5 32.07 -18.25 -14.83
N PRO A 6 32.78 -19.00 -15.70
CA PRO A 6 32.18 -19.99 -16.60
C PRO A 6 31.93 -21.38 -15.98
N ALA A 7 32.09 -21.55 -14.67
CA ALA A 7 31.92 -22.85 -14.02
C ALA A 7 30.45 -23.20 -13.71
N GLY A 8 29.61 -23.34 -14.75
CA GLY A 8 28.26 -23.96 -14.71
C GLY A 8 27.20 -23.31 -13.80
N PRO A 9 25.90 -23.28 -14.19
CA PRO A 9 24.89 -22.69 -13.31
C PRO A 9 24.61 -23.63 -12.13
N VAL A 10 25.21 -23.33 -10.98
CA VAL A 10 24.54 -23.65 -9.71
C VAL A 10 23.19 -22.94 -9.79
N LYS A 11 22.09 -23.70 -9.82
CA LYS A 11 20.75 -23.13 -9.64
C LYS A 11 20.72 -22.50 -8.25
N GLY A 12 21.05 -21.21 -8.19
CA GLY A 12 21.04 -20.44 -6.96
C GLY A 12 19.62 -20.38 -6.41
N PHE A 13 19.49 -20.46 -5.09
CA PHE A 13 18.27 -20.03 -4.44
C PHE A 13 18.26 -18.50 -4.46
N TYR A 14 17.27 -17.92 -5.14
CA TYR A 14 17.02 -16.48 -5.12
C TYR A 14 15.81 -16.21 -4.24
N ARG A 15 15.87 -15.12 -3.47
CA ARG A 15 14.74 -14.59 -2.72
C ARG A 15 14.40 -13.23 -3.33
N GLU A 16 13.12 -13.01 -3.58
CA GLU A 16 12.63 -11.69 -3.95
C GLU A 16 12.76 -10.74 -2.75
N GLU A 17 13.23 -9.52 -2.99
CA GLU A 17 13.28 -8.47 -1.98
C GLU A 17 12.56 -7.24 -2.51
N TRP A 18 11.57 -6.78 -1.75
CA TRP A 18 10.82 -5.57 -2.05
C TRP A 18 11.29 -4.43 -1.17
N ASN A 19 11.25 -3.22 -1.72
CA ASN A 19 11.54 -1.99 -1.00
C ASN A 19 10.87 -0.81 -1.72
N LEU A 20 10.78 0.32 -1.04
CA LEU A 20 10.22 1.54 -1.60
C LEU A 20 11.31 2.35 -2.32
N GLY A 21 10.99 2.77 -3.54
CA GLY A 21 11.80 3.68 -4.34
C GLY A 21 11.08 5.01 -4.54
N VAL A 22 11.85 6.09 -4.56
CA VAL A 22 11.36 7.44 -4.86
C VAL A 22 11.91 7.86 -6.21
N VAL A 23 11.04 8.24 -7.13
CA VAL A 23 11.42 8.83 -8.41
C VAL A 23 10.81 10.23 -8.51
N ASP A 24 11.61 11.18 -8.97
CA ASP A 24 11.14 12.53 -9.28
C ASP A 24 10.54 12.54 -10.69
N GLN A 25 9.33 12.01 -10.80
CA GLN A 25 8.60 11.88 -12.05
C GLN A 25 7.09 11.93 -11.77
N PRO A 26 6.30 12.74 -12.52
CA PRO A 26 4.85 12.75 -12.39
C PRO A 26 4.24 11.37 -12.65
N ALA A 27 3.21 11.00 -11.89
CA ALA A 27 2.52 9.71 -12.04
C ALA A 27 1.98 9.50 -13.46
N GLU A 28 1.44 10.56 -14.09
CA GLU A 28 0.96 10.51 -15.48
C GLU A 28 2.07 10.15 -16.47
N ASP A 29 3.28 10.68 -16.27
CA ASP A 29 4.43 10.37 -17.10
C ASP A 29 4.93 8.95 -16.85
N VAL A 30 4.87 8.46 -15.60
CA VAL A 30 5.17 7.05 -15.29
C VAL A 30 4.24 6.12 -16.06
N VAL A 31 2.93 6.42 -16.07
CA VAL A 31 1.95 5.63 -16.83
C VAL A 31 2.21 5.68 -18.33
N ARG A 32 2.54 6.85 -18.88
CA ARG A 32 2.72 7.03 -20.33
C ARG A 32 4.05 6.51 -20.87
N ARG A 33 5.13 6.63 -20.09
CA ARG A 33 6.51 6.44 -20.57
C ARG A 33 7.31 5.40 -19.77
N GLY A 34 6.72 4.86 -18.71
CA GLY A 34 7.45 4.06 -17.73
C GLY A 34 8.32 4.92 -16.82
N ILE A 35 9.03 4.27 -15.89
CA ILE A 35 9.96 4.94 -14.99
C ILE A 35 11.25 5.24 -15.77
N VAL A 36 11.53 6.53 -16.00
CA VAL A 36 12.74 6.99 -16.70
C VAL A 36 13.67 7.81 -15.80
N GLY A 37 13.14 8.34 -14.70
CA GLY A 37 13.93 9.05 -13.69
C GLY A 37 14.81 8.13 -12.84
N ALA A 38 15.82 8.71 -12.18
CA ALA A 38 16.66 7.98 -11.25
C ALA A 38 15.87 7.59 -9.99
N ILE A 39 15.85 6.30 -9.67
CA ILE A 39 15.18 5.79 -8.48
C ILE A 39 16.12 5.92 -7.27
N ARG A 40 15.65 6.62 -6.25
CA ARG A 40 16.31 6.73 -4.94
C ARG A 40 15.61 5.78 -3.96
N TRP A 41 16.28 4.68 -3.63
CA TRP A 41 15.72 3.67 -2.74
C TRP A 41 15.80 4.09 -1.27
N LEU A 42 14.76 3.77 -0.51
CA LEU A 42 14.82 3.86 0.94
C LEU A 42 15.83 2.84 1.50
N PRO A 43 16.35 3.03 2.71
CA PRO A 43 17.16 2.01 3.38
C PRO A 43 16.35 0.71 3.51
N ALA A 44 16.95 -0.42 3.12
CA ALA A 44 16.33 -1.72 3.33
C ALA A 44 16.08 -1.96 4.83
N LEU A 45 14.97 -2.63 5.14
CA LEU A 45 14.74 -3.09 6.51
C LEU A 45 15.71 -4.21 6.88
N ARG A 46 15.62 -4.68 8.14
CA ARG A 46 16.36 -5.87 8.58
C ARG A 46 16.05 -7.06 7.66
N PRO A 47 16.96 -8.05 7.55
CA PRO A 47 16.71 -9.25 6.75
C PRO A 47 15.34 -9.85 7.04
N TRP A 48 14.67 -10.36 6.00
CA TRP A 48 13.34 -10.97 6.05
C TRP A 48 12.18 -10.00 6.28
N LYS A 49 12.46 -8.69 6.21
CA LYS A 49 11.44 -7.65 6.32
C LYS A 49 11.54 -6.76 5.10
N MET A 50 10.39 -6.36 4.57
CA MET A 50 10.28 -5.49 3.40
C MET A 50 9.25 -4.40 3.65
N LEU A 51 9.24 -3.41 2.76
CA LEU A 51 8.13 -2.49 2.57
C LEU A 51 7.59 -2.66 1.16
N ALA A 52 6.28 -2.79 1.03
CA ALA A 52 5.56 -2.96 -0.23
C ALA A 52 4.31 -2.07 -0.24
N ASP A 53 3.66 -2.00 -1.39
CA ASP A 53 2.37 -1.34 -1.62
C ASP A 53 2.26 0.04 -0.98
N PRO A 54 3.13 0.99 -1.37
CA PRO A 54 3.11 2.32 -0.79
C PRO A 54 1.83 3.07 -1.20
N TRP A 55 1.26 3.80 -0.24
CA TRP A 55 0.19 4.76 -0.49
C TRP A 55 0.54 6.10 0.13
N CYS A 56 0.48 7.18 -0.66
CA CYS A 56 0.76 8.54 -0.18
C CYS A 56 -0.52 9.36 -0.13
N HIS A 57 -0.77 10.01 1.00
CA HIS A 57 -1.89 10.93 1.20
C HIS A 57 -1.37 12.27 1.70
N GLU A 58 -1.79 13.35 1.05
CA GLU A 58 -1.47 14.71 1.49
C GLU A 58 -2.46 15.18 2.57
N LEU A 59 -1.93 15.74 3.64
CA LEU A 59 -2.69 16.32 4.73
C LEU A 59 -2.97 17.81 4.44
N PRO A 60 -4.00 18.41 5.08
CA PRO A 60 -4.35 19.81 4.85
C PRO A 60 -3.24 20.84 5.17
N ASP A 61 -2.22 20.43 5.94
CA ASP A 61 -1.07 21.25 6.32
C ASP A 61 0.19 20.92 5.50
N GLU A 62 0.02 20.43 4.27
CA GLU A 62 1.07 20.07 3.30
C GLU A 62 1.99 18.92 3.74
N ARG A 63 1.78 18.36 4.93
CA ARG A 63 2.44 17.13 5.35
C ARG A 63 1.92 15.96 4.52
N ARG A 64 2.72 14.90 4.44
CA ARG A 64 2.33 13.68 3.73
C ARG A 64 2.38 12.50 4.68
N VAL A 65 1.34 11.68 4.65
CA VAL A 65 1.35 10.35 5.27
C VAL A 65 1.67 9.36 4.17
N VAL A 66 2.74 8.59 4.36
CA VAL A 66 3.08 7.46 3.49
C VAL A 66 2.79 6.19 4.27
N LEU A 67 1.81 5.42 3.81
CA LEU A 67 1.50 4.08 4.29
C LEU A 67 2.24 3.06 3.44
N ALA A 68 2.55 1.91 4.01
CA ALA A 68 3.09 0.77 3.29
C ALA A 68 2.74 -0.52 4.03
N GLU A 69 2.63 -1.62 3.30
CA GLU A 69 2.71 -2.95 3.90
C GLU A 69 4.13 -3.17 4.39
N ARG A 70 4.27 -3.61 5.64
CA ARG A 70 5.49 -4.21 6.15
C ARG A 70 5.28 -5.72 6.29
N LEU A 71 5.88 -6.48 5.40
CA LEU A 71 5.83 -7.95 5.44
C LEU A 71 7.00 -8.51 6.24
N ASP A 72 6.72 -9.47 7.12
CA ASP A 72 7.72 -10.34 7.74
C ASP A 72 7.70 -11.73 7.10
N TYR A 73 8.72 -12.05 6.33
CA TYR A 73 8.82 -13.34 5.62
C TYR A 73 8.87 -14.54 6.56
N TRP A 74 9.36 -14.39 7.79
CA TRP A 74 9.40 -15.51 8.74
C TRP A 74 8.01 -15.94 9.19
N THR A 75 7.09 -14.97 9.32
CA THR A 75 5.74 -15.23 9.80
C THR A 75 4.69 -15.20 8.69
N GLY A 76 5.05 -14.73 7.50
CA GLY A 76 4.10 -14.49 6.40
C GLY A 76 3.10 -13.37 6.68
N ARG A 77 3.38 -12.50 7.66
CA ARG A 77 2.42 -11.50 8.16
C ARG A 77 2.76 -10.09 7.68
N GLY A 78 1.82 -9.48 7.00
CA GLY A 78 1.77 -8.06 6.66
C GLY A 78 1.12 -7.25 7.79
N GLU A 79 1.68 -6.07 8.06
CA GLU A 79 1.14 -5.03 8.94
C GLU A 79 1.19 -3.70 8.19
N ILE A 80 0.30 -2.76 8.49
CA ILE A 80 0.41 -1.42 7.89
C ILE A 80 1.32 -0.55 8.75
N TRP A 81 2.34 -0.02 8.12
CA TRP A 81 3.29 0.94 8.70
C TRP A 81 3.11 2.29 8.04
N ALA A 82 3.42 3.36 8.78
CA ALA A 82 3.30 4.72 8.31
C ALA A 82 4.57 5.54 8.58
N ALA A 83 4.88 6.46 7.68
CA ALA A 83 5.78 7.57 7.91
C ALA A 83 5.02 8.88 7.68
N VAL A 84 5.33 9.91 8.48
CA VAL A 84 4.81 11.27 8.27
C VAL A 84 5.99 12.13 7.84
N LEU A 85 5.85 12.76 6.68
CA LEU A 85 6.83 13.66 6.10
C LEU A 85 6.35 15.10 6.26
N GLY A 86 7.25 15.99 6.65
CA GLY A 86 7.02 17.43 6.62
C GLY A 86 6.84 17.97 5.20
N ALA A 87 6.29 19.17 5.08
CA ALA A 87 6.21 19.88 3.80
C ALA A 87 7.63 20.03 3.20
N GLY A 88 7.81 19.56 1.97
CA GLY A 88 9.11 19.60 1.27
C GLY A 88 10.19 18.64 1.82
N GLU A 89 9.88 17.80 2.80
CA GLU A 89 10.85 16.82 3.32
C GLU A 89 11.19 15.77 2.26
N ASP A 90 12.45 15.39 2.17
CA ASP A 90 12.91 14.33 1.26
C ASP A 90 12.26 12.98 1.61
N PRO A 91 11.45 12.37 0.73
CA PRO A 91 10.76 11.12 1.02
C PRO A 91 11.69 9.93 1.31
N THR A 92 12.95 9.98 0.87
CA THR A 92 13.94 8.93 1.20
C THR A 92 14.36 8.94 2.66
N ARG A 93 14.03 10.00 3.41
CA ARG A 93 14.24 10.11 4.85
C ARG A 93 13.06 9.60 5.66
N ALA A 94 11.99 9.12 5.02
CA ALA A 94 10.85 8.52 5.69
C ALA A 94 11.29 7.50 6.76
N ARG A 95 10.66 7.59 7.93
CA ARG A 95 10.86 6.65 9.03
C ARG A 95 9.54 5.97 9.31
N PHE A 96 9.41 4.75 8.81
CA PHE A 96 8.21 3.96 8.99
C PHE A 96 8.14 3.41 10.42
N ALA A 97 6.95 3.49 11.01
CA ALA A 97 6.61 2.88 12.28
C ALA A 97 5.28 2.10 12.16
N PRO A 98 5.02 1.11 13.03
CA PRO A 98 3.74 0.41 13.04
C PRO A 98 2.58 1.38 13.18
N TRP A 99 1.56 1.23 12.32
CA TRP A 99 0.38 2.10 12.33
C TRP A 99 -0.91 1.32 12.56
N MET A 100 -1.09 0.20 11.86
CA MET A 100 -2.21 -0.70 12.07
C MET A 100 -1.75 -2.16 12.10
N ARG A 101 -2.29 -2.91 13.06
CA ARG A 101 -2.06 -4.34 13.22
C ARG A 101 -3.39 -5.04 13.44
N ALA A 102 -3.51 -6.26 12.94
CA ALA A 102 -4.68 -7.09 13.14
C ALA A 102 -4.27 -8.54 13.46
N ALA A 103 -5.27 -9.37 13.78
CA ALA A 103 -5.07 -10.81 13.92
C ALA A 103 -4.81 -11.49 12.56
N CYS A 104 -5.22 -10.87 11.45
CA CYS A 104 -4.96 -11.28 10.07
C CYS A 104 -3.82 -10.46 9.43
N HIS A 105 -3.36 -10.93 8.28
CA HIS A 105 -2.50 -10.22 7.36
C HIS A 105 -3.20 -8.96 6.83
N LEU A 106 -2.46 -7.85 6.77
CA LEU A 106 -2.89 -6.57 6.22
C LEU A 106 -1.92 -6.12 5.13
N SER A 107 -2.45 -5.78 3.95
CA SER A 107 -1.68 -5.31 2.77
C SER A 107 -2.41 -4.18 2.04
N TYR A 108 -1.78 -3.63 1.00
CA TYR A 108 -2.36 -2.70 0.04
C TYR A 108 -3.27 -1.60 0.66
N PRO A 109 -2.71 -0.68 1.48
CA PRO A 109 -3.49 0.35 2.15
C PRO A 109 -3.96 1.44 1.17
N VAL A 110 -5.17 1.96 1.37
CA VAL A 110 -5.71 3.10 0.64
C VAL A 110 -6.33 4.11 1.61
N LEU A 111 -5.68 5.26 1.75
CA LEU A 111 -6.12 6.37 2.62
C LEU A 111 -6.64 7.53 1.78
N GLY A 112 -7.86 7.98 2.08
CA GLY A 112 -8.52 9.04 1.33
C GLY A 112 -9.45 9.89 2.21
N ARG A 113 -10.15 10.82 1.56
CA ARG A 113 -11.25 11.60 2.17
C ARG A 113 -12.54 11.35 1.41
N ASP A 114 -13.63 11.19 2.14
CA ASP A 114 -14.97 11.09 1.55
C ASP A 114 -15.48 12.47 1.08
N ASP A 115 -16.68 12.51 0.49
CA ASP A 115 -17.27 13.75 -0.03
C ASP A 115 -17.54 14.80 1.07
N ALA A 116 -17.62 14.39 2.34
CA ALA A 116 -17.74 15.28 3.49
C ALA A 116 -16.37 15.75 4.02
N GLY A 117 -15.27 15.29 3.40
CA GLY A 117 -13.90 15.59 3.80
C GLY A 117 -13.39 14.73 4.95
N ALA A 118 -14.14 13.73 5.43
CA ALA A 118 -13.71 12.87 6.53
C ALA A 118 -12.73 11.80 6.04
N LEU A 119 -11.71 11.49 6.83
CA LEU A 119 -10.75 10.45 6.47
C LEU A 119 -11.39 9.06 6.44
N PHE A 120 -10.98 8.26 5.47
CA PHE A 120 -11.27 6.83 5.44
C PHE A 120 -10.02 6.03 5.08
N LEU A 121 -9.99 4.78 5.52
CA LEU A 121 -8.96 3.82 5.16
C LEU A 121 -9.60 2.51 4.71
N LEU A 122 -9.11 2.00 3.58
CA LEU A 122 -9.26 0.61 3.17
C LEU A 122 -7.91 -0.10 3.34
N VAL A 123 -7.97 -1.34 3.77
CA VAL A 123 -6.79 -2.22 3.88
C VAL A 123 -7.21 -3.59 3.40
N GLU A 124 -6.44 -4.18 2.49
CA GLU A 124 -6.66 -5.56 2.12
C GLU A 124 -6.51 -6.46 3.35
N SER A 125 -7.52 -7.31 3.55
CA SER A 125 -7.63 -8.18 4.72
C SER A 125 -8.39 -9.45 4.35
N TRP A 126 -8.08 -10.05 3.20
CA TRP A 126 -8.84 -11.18 2.63
C TRP A 126 -8.99 -12.38 3.57
N GLU A 127 -8.04 -12.61 4.48
CA GLU A 127 -8.12 -13.66 5.51
C GLU A 127 -9.31 -13.44 6.46
N ALA A 128 -9.75 -12.19 6.65
CA ALA A 128 -10.96 -11.83 7.38
C ALA A 128 -12.24 -12.01 6.53
N ARG A 129 -12.13 -12.53 5.30
CA ARG A 129 -13.25 -12.83 4.38
C ARG A 129 -14.04 -11.62 3.91
N GLY A 130 -13.42 -10.43 3.89
CA GLY A 130 -14.05 -9.21 3.43
C GLY A 130 -13.05 -8.09 3.14
N LEU A 131 -13.53 -7.03 2.50
CA LEU A 131 -12.87 -5.72 2.48
C LEU A 131 -13.55 -4.83 3.50
N TYR A 132 -12.78 -4.24 4.40
CA TYR A 132 -13.33 -3.46 5.51
C TYR A 132 -12.94 -1.99 5.41
N LEU A 133 -13.84 -1.12 5.88
CA LEU A 133 -13.65 0.31 5.94
C LEU A 133 -13.39 0.77 7.38
N TRP A 134 -12.38 1.62 7.56
CA TRP A 134 -12.21 2.43 8.77
C TRP A 134 -12.52 3.88 8.44
N ARG A 135 -13.17 4.58 9.36
CA ARG A 135 -13.59 5.98 9.18
C ARG A 135 -13.05 6.87 10.27
N GLU A 136 -12.89 8.16 9.97
CA GLU A 136 -12.56 9.16 10.96
C GLU A 136 -13.60 9.15 12.09
N ARG A 137 -13.11 9.21 13.32
CA ARG A 137 -13.94 9.22 14.52
C ARG A 137 -14.59 10.59 14.64
N PRO A 138 -15.92 10.67 14.81
CA PRO A 138 -16.61 11.92 15.07
C PRO A 138 -15.97 12.67 16.26
N GLY A 139 -15.66 13.95 16.07
CA GLY A 139 -15.02 14.79 17.09
C GLY A 139 -13.54 14.52 17.36
N ALA A 140 -12.88 13.64 16.59
CA ALA A 140 -11.45 13.38 16.71
C ALA A 140 -10.76 13.35 15.33
N PRO A 141 -10.52 14.52 14.71
CA PRO A 141 -9.86 14.62 13.41
C PRO A 141 -8.53 13.86 13.37
N GLY A 142 -8.26 13.17 12.26
CA GLY A 142 -7.07 12.34 12.07
C GLY A 142 -7.13 10.98 12.75
N ARG A 143 -8.15 10.67 13.57
CA ARG A 143 -8.24 9.39 14.28
C ARG A 143 -9.26 8.48 13.64
N LEU A 144 -8.80 7.38 13.05
CA LEU A 144 -9.68 6.37 12.49
C LEU A 144 -10.29 5.46 13.58
N HIS A 145 -11.49 4.96 13.32
CA HIS A 145 -12.16 3.91 14.06
C HIS A 145 -12.80 2.90 13.09
N GLY A 146 -12.95 1.67 13.54
CA GLY A 146 -13.53 0.60 12.74
C GLY A 146 -12.89 -0.76 13.03
N PRO A 147 -13.16 -1.75 12.18
CA PRO A 147 -13.90 -1.61 10.93
C PRO A 147 -15.38 -1.26 11.16
N VAL A 148 -15.97 -0.39 10.34
CA VAL A 148 -17.38 0.02 10.45
C VAL A 148 -18.35 -0.93 9.72
N GLY A 149 -17.81 -1.96 9.08
CA GLY A 149 -18.53 -2.99 8.33
C GLY A 149 -17.71 -3.46 7.12
N PRO A 150 -18.08 -4.60 6.50
CA PRO A 150 -17.50 -4.99 5.22
C PRO A 150 -18.08 -4.08 4.12
N LEU A 151 -17.20 -3.39 3.40
CA LEU A 151 -17.57 -2.74 2.14
C LEU A 151 -17.92 -3.79 1.08
N VAL A 152 -17.19 -4.92 1.10
CA VAL A 152 -17.47 -6.11 0.30
C VAL A 152 -17.38 -7.34 1.20
N ALA A 153 -18.45 -8.13 1.30
CA ALA A 153 -18.52 -9.35 2.11
C ALA A 153 -17.98 -10.58 1.35
N ARG A 154 -16.82 -10.45 0.74
CA ARG A 154 -16.09 -11.49 -0.01
C ARG A 154 -14.58 -11.17 0.08
N PRO A 155 -13.67 -12.17 0.10
CA PRO A 155 -12.23 -11.96 0.26
C PRO A 155 -11.59 -11.22 -0.92
N ALA A 156 -11.80 -9.90 -0.95
CA ALA A 156 -11.25 -9.00 -1.95
C ALA A 156 -9.77 -8.76 -1.67
N ILE A 157 -9.01 -8.64 -2.76
CA ILE A 157 -7.60 -8.28 -2.77
C ILE A 157 -7.36 -7.16 -3.79
N ASP A 158 -6.25 -6.44 -3.64
CA ASP A 158 -5.81 -5.31 -4.47
C ASP A 158 -6.90 -4.22 -4.60
N ALA A 159 -7.65 -4.00 -3.51
CA ALA A 159 -8.79 -3.11 -3.51
C ALA A 159 -8.35 -1.64 -3.67
N THR A 160 -8.71 -1.04 -4.81
CA THR A 160 -8.44 0.37 -5.12
C THR A 160 -9.75 1.12 -5.27
N ILE A 161 -9.92 2.19 -4.50
CA ILE A 161 -11.10 3.06 -4.59
C ILE A 161 -10.76 4.35 -5.35
N TRP A 162 -11.68 4.81 -6.19
CA TRP A 162 -11.53 6.03 -6.98
C TRP A 162 -12.84 6.83 -7.00
N ARG A 163 -12.71 8.15 -6.95
CA ARG A 163 -13.83 9.11 -7.04
C ARG A 163 -13.73 9.85 -8.37
N ALA A 164 -14.65 9.57 -9.29
CA ALA A 164 -14.92 10.47 -10.43
C ALA A 164 -16.08 11.41 -10.07
N PRO A 165 -16.55 12.32 -10.95
CA PRO A 165 -17.47 13.40 -10.57
C PRO A 165 -18.82 12.98 -9.95
N ASP A 166 -19.40 11.86 -10.34
CA ASP A 166 -20.77 11.43 -10.01
C ASP A 166 -20.84 10.18 -9.12
N HIS A 167 -19.84 9.29 -9.17
CA HIS A 167 -19.82 8.06 -8.36
C HIS A 167 -18.50 7.80 -7.64
N TRP A 168 -18.54 6.84 -6.72
CA TRP A 168 -17.35 6.19 -6.19
C TRP A 168 -17.24 4.84 -6.87
N TRP A 169 -16.04 4.48 -7.34
CA TRP A 169 -15.76 3.17 -7.91
C TRP A 169 -14.82 2.40 -7.02
N LEU A 170 -15.10 1.10 -6.84
CA LEU A 170 -14.21 0.16 -6.19
C LEU A 170 -13.77 -0.89 -7.22
N PHE A 171 -12.47 -0.95 -7.48
CA PHE A 171 -11.82 -1.98 -8.26
C PHE A 171 -11.20 -2.98 -7.30
N CYS A 172 -11.41 -4.27 -7.50
CA CYS A 172 -10.72 -5.31 -6.74
C CYS A 172 -10.70 -6.63 -7.51
N THR A 173 -9.85 -7.55 -7.08
CA THR A 173 -9.97 -8.95 -7.47
C THR A 173 -10.38 -9.77 -6.26
N PHE A 174 -10.70 -11.05 -6.43
CA PHE A 174 -11.08 -11.91 -5.31
C PHE A 174 -10.13 -13.09 -5.18
N LYS A 175 -9.71 -13.35 -3.95
CA LYS A 175 -8.81 -14.47 -3.62
C LYS A 175 -9.37 -15.83 -4.10
N ASP A 176 -10.69 -15.94 -4.14
CA ASP A 176 -11.44 -17.15 -4.49
C ASP A 176 -11.85 -17.23 -5.98
N ASP A 177 -11.42 -16.30 -6.84
CA ASP A 177 -11.88 -16.21 -8.23
C ASP A 177 -10.82 -15.65 -9.18
N ALA A 178 -9.84 -16.50 -9.49
CA ALA A 178 -8.76 -16.22 -10.43
C ALA A 178 -8.19 -14.79 -10.27
N PRO A 179 -7.63 -14.45 -9.08
CA PRO A 179 -7.27 -13.07 -8.73
C PRO A 179 -6.35 -12.38 -9.73
N ASN A 180 -5.47 -13.12 -10.38
CA ASN A 180 -4.53 -12.58 -11.37
C ASN A 180 -5.12 -12.44 -12.79
N ALA A 181 -6.43 -12.66 -12.96
CA ALA A 181 -7.08 -12.69 -14.27
C ALA A 181 -8.48 -12.02 -14.28
N ARG A 182 -9.14 -11.88 -13.13
CA ARG A 182 -10.51 -11.34 -13.05
C ARG A 182 -10.57 -10.11 -12.16
N LEU A 183 -10.65 -8.95 -12.81
CA LEU A 183 -10.94 -7.68 -12.17
C LEU A 183 -12.46 -7.48 -12.05
N HIS A 184 -12.91 -7.09 -10.87
CA HIS A 184 -14.29 -6.74 -10.56
C HIS A 184 -14.41 -5.25 -10.27
N LEU A 185 -15.58 -4.68 -10.58
CA LEU A 185 -15.89 -3.27 -10.42
C LEU A 185 -17.25 -3.10 -9.72
N PHE A 186 -17.29 -2.22 -8.73
CA PHE A 186 -18.50 -1.79 -8.01
C PHE A 186 -18.62 -0.27 -8.08
N HIS A 187 -19.84 0.28 -7.99
CA HIS A 187 -20.08 1.73 -7.94
C HIS A 187 -21.32 2.10 -7.11
#